data_AF-A0A9E4KNU2-F1
#
_entry.id   AF-A0A9E4KNU2-F1
#
_cell.length_a   1.000
_cell.length_b   1.000
_cell.length_c   1.000
_cell.angle_alpha   90.00
_cell.angle_beta   90.00
_cell.angle_gamma   90.00
#
_symmetry.space_group_name_H-M   'P 1'
#
loop_
_entity.id
_entity.type
_entity.pdbx_description
1 polymer ?
#
loop_
_entity_poly.entity_id
_entity_poly.type
_entity_poly.pdbx_seq_one_letter_code
_entity_poly.pdbx_strand_id
1 'polypeptide(L)'
;MSRRDTFENVRPGGYIPKEHINDMETDSVDVSIVYPTIGLLLFSVQDSGLLSAIFSTYNDWVAEFCQEYPDRLKGIAMVNVDDVQAGIKEMERCAKMGFVGAMITAYPPENRAFDSAEYEPLWAAAQEMDIPRSLHAATNRSVMFSAASTKLS
;
A
#
# COMPACT_ATOMS: atom_id res chain seq x y z
N MET A 1 -5.81 -2.19 18.67
CA MET A 1 -4.50 -1.84 19.28
C MET A 1 -4.72 -0.81 20.37
N SER A 2 -4.33 -1.17 21.58
CA SER A 2 -4.24 -0.27 22.73
C SER A 2 -3.02 0.65 22.53
N ARG A 3 -3.04 1.87 23.09
CA ARG A 3 -1.89 2.81 23.08
C ARG A 3 -0.61 2.29 23.79
N ARG A 4 -0.58 1.02 24.20
CA ARG A 4 0.53 0.36 24.90
C ARG A 4 1.11 -0.84 24.16
N ASP A 5 0.63 -1.14 22.95
CA ASP A 5 1.15 -2.28 22.18
C ASP A 5 2.54 -1.95 21.61
N THR A 6 3.52 -2.82 21.87
CA THR A 6 4.88 -2.74 21.32
C THR A 6 5.06 -3.76 20.19
N PHE A 7 6.17 -3.68 19.45
CA PHE A 7 6.49 -4.66 18.41
C PHE A 7 6.57 -6.10 18.99
N GLU A 8 7.00 -6.26 20.24
CA GLU A 8 7.05 -7.56 20.94
C GLU A 8 5.66 -8.22 21.06
N ASN A 9 4.59 -7.43 20.98
CA ASN A 9 3.21 -7.94 21.02
C ASN A 9 2.68 -8.34 19.63
N VAL A 10 3.42 -8.03 18.55
CA VAL A 10 3.03 -8.40 17.18
C VAL A 10 3.27 -9.91 17.02
N ARG A 11 2.23 -10.62 16.61
CA ARG A 11 2.36 -12.06 16.32
C ARG A 11 3.39 -12.27 15.20
N PRO A 12 4.21 -13.34 15.28
CA PRO A 12 5.21 -13.65 14.26
C PRO A 12 4.63 -13.75 12.83
N GLY A 13 3.38 -14.21 12.66
CA GLY A 13 2.72 -14.25 11.36
C GLY A 13 2.53 -12.89 10.69
N GLY A 14 2.72 -11.78 11.40
CA GLY A 14 2.77 -10.44 10.81
C GLY A 14 4.05 -10.14 10.02
N TYR A 15 5.13 -10.90 10.20
CA TYR A 15 6.43 -10.62 9.58
C TYR A 15 7.29 -11.87 9.26
N ILE A 16 6.83 -13.08 9.59
CA ILE A 16 7.46 -14.36 9.21
C ILE A 16 6.47 -15.14 8.33
N PRO A 17 6.78 -15.45 7.05
CA PRO A 17 5.84 -16.08 6.12
C PRO A 17 5.30 -17.42 6.60
N LYS A 18 6.17 -18.30 7.11
CA LYS A 18 5.76 -19.60 7.66
C LYS A 18 4.75 -19.48 8.80
N GLU A 19 4.93 -18.51 9.69
CA GLU A 19 3.99 -18.29 10.80
C GLU A 19 2.66 -17.70 10.30
N HIS A 20 2.69 -16.88 9.24
CA HIS A 20 1.47 -16.42 8.57
C HIS A 20 0.68 -17.58 7.97
N ILE A 21 1.37 -18.53 7.35
CA ILE A 21 0.74 -19.77 6.85
C ILE A 21 0.11 -20.56 8.00
N ASN A 22 0.80 -20.72 9.15
CA ASN A 22 0.23 -21.41 10.31
C ASN A 22 -1.06 -20.71 10.83
N ASP A 23 -1.06 -19.39 10.87
CA ASP A 23 -2.25 -18.60 11.22
C ASP A 23 -3.38 -18.83 10.16
N MET A 24 -3.05 -18.82 8.86
CA MET A 24 -3.99 -19.11 7.78
C MET A 24 -4.59 -20.53 7.86
N GLU A 25 -3.80 -21.55 8.19
CA GLU A 25 -4.30 -22.93 8.36
C GLU A 25 -5.27 -23.03 9.54
N THR A 26 -5.02 -22.28 10.61
CA THR A 26 -5.92 -22.21 11.76
C THR A 26 -7.27 -21.61 11.39
N ASP A 27 -7.25 -20.57 10.55
CA ASP A 27 -8.44 -19.84 10.12
C ASP A 27 -9.08 -20.41 8.83
N SER A 28 -8.53 -21.50 8.27
CA SER A 28 -8.95 -22.10 6.99
C SER A 28 -8.94 -21.11 5.81
N VAL A 29 -7.90 -20.28 5.73
CA VAL A 29 -7.71 -19.28 4.67
C VAL A 29 -6.86 -19.85 3.54
N ASP A 30 -7.43 -19.94 2.34
CA ASP A 30 -6.75 -20.47 1.16
C ASP A 30 -5.69 -19.52 0.59
N VAL A 31 -5.96 -18.21 0.50
CA VAL A 31 -5.01 -17.24 -0.05
C VAL A 31 -5.11 -15.94 0.75
N SER A 32 -3.95 -15.35 1.06
CA SER A 32 -3.84 -14.05 1.71
C SER A 32 -3.23 -13.02 0.76
N ILE A 33 -3.88 -11.85 0.66
CA ILE A 33 -3.32 -10.67 -0.01
C ILE A 33 -2.70 -9.78 1.07
N VAL A 34 -1.38 -9.62 1.03
CA VAL A 34 -0.60 -8.94 2.06
C VAL A 34 -0.65 -7.42 1.83
N TYR A 35 -1.36 -6.73 2.73
CA TYR A 35 -1.43 -5.26 2.79
C TYR A 35 -0.50 -4.70 3.88
N PRO A 36 -0.04 -3.44 3.75
CA PRO A 36 0.69 -2.78 4.82
C PRO A 36 -0.22 -2.44 6.00
N THR A 37 0.37 -2.37 7.19
CA THR A 37 -0.26 -1.73 8.37
C THR A 37 0.37 -0.37 8.64
N ILE A 38 1.67 -0.34 8.98
CA ILE A 38 2.39 0.93 9.21
C ILE A 38 2.57 1.71 7.91
N GLY A 39 2.74 1.01 6.78
CA GLY A 39 2.82 1.63 5.45
C GLY A 39 1.60 2.48 5.09
N LEU A 40 0.42 2.21 5.67
CA LEU A 40 -0.77 3.06 5.45
C LEU A 40 -0.54 4.50 5.90
N LEU A 41 0.20 4.70 7.00
CA LEU A 41 0.53 6.02 7.52
C LEU A 41 1.53 6.76 6.63
N LEU A 42 2.35 6.02 5.87
CA LEU A 42 3.41 6.60 5.04
C LEU A 42 2.86 7.33 3.81
N PHE A 43 1.59 7.13 3.43
CA PHE A 43 0.91 7.96 2.43
C PHE A 43 0.86 9.45 2.81
N SER A 44 1.08 9.83 4.08
CA SER A 44 1.14 11.23 4.49
C SER A 44 2.50 11.90 4.23
N VAL A 45 3.53 11.14 3.79
CA VAL A 45 4.84 11.70 3.45
C VAL A 45 4.67 12.68 2.27
N GLN A 46 5.10 13.92 2.47
CA GLN A 46 4.86 14.99 1.50
C GLN A 46 5.79 14.95 0.30
N ASP A 47 7.03 14.50 0.50
CA ASP A 47 8.01 14.39 -0.58
C ASP A 47 7.70 13.15 -1.44
N SER A 48 7.28 13.38 -2.68
CA SER A 48 6.88 12.32 -3.63
C SER A 48 8.05 11.39 -3.99
N GLY A 49 9.28 11.91 -4.05
CA GLY A 49 10.46 11.09 -4.34
C GLY A 49 10.76 10.12 -3.20
N LEU A 50 10.73 10.63 -1.96
CA LEU A 50 10.86 9.82 -0.75
C LEU A 50 9.73 8.81 -0.62
N LEU A 51 8.48 9.22 -0.88
CA LEU A 51 7.32 8.33 -0.86
C LEU A 51 7.50 7.15 -1.83
N SER A 52 7.94 7.44 -3.06
CA SER A 52 8.21 6.42 -4.07
C SER A 52 9.32 5.46 -3.63
N ALA A 53 10.40 5.96 -3.02
CA ALA A 53 11.48 5.13 -2.50
C ALA A 53 11.00 4.23 -1.36
N ILE A 54 10.22 4.77 -0.42
CA ILE A 54 9.62 4.00 0.68
C ILE A 54 8.73 2.88 0.14
N PHE A 55 7.85 3.19 -0.81
CA PHE A 55 6.94 2.20 -1.40
C PHE A 55 7.70 1.13 -2.17
N SER A 56 8.70 1.50 -2.97
CA SER A 56 9.55 0.53 -3.66
C SER A 56 10.23 -0.44 -2.70
N THR A 57 10.83 0.06 -1.61
CA THR A 57 11.47 -0.78 -0.59
C THR A 57 10.47 -1.66 0.14
N TYR A 58 9.27 -1.15 0.45
CA TYR A 58 8.21 -1.97 1.05
C TYR A 58 7.73 -3.07 0.10
N ASN A 59 7.55 -2.75 -1.18
CA ASN A 59 7.14 -3.73 -2.20
C ASN A 59 8.21 -4.81 -2.38
N ASP A 60 9.50 -4.47 -2.31
CA ASP A 60 10.59 -5.46 -2.34
C ASP A 60 10.48 -6.44 -1.16
N TRP A 61 10.29 -5.92 0.05
CA TRP A 61 10.10 -6.75 1.24
C TRP A 61 8.85 -7.64 1.16
N VAL A 62 7.72 -7.11 0.66
CA VAL A 62 6.50 -7.92 0.46
C VAL A 62 6.72 -9.01 -0.59
N ALA A 63 7.49 -8.71 -1.65
CA ALA A 63 7.83 -9.71 -2.65
C ALA A 63 8.62 -10.86 -2.02
N GLU A 64 9.66 -10.55 -1.25
CA GLU A 64 10.46 -11.54 -0.51
C GLU A 64 9.58 -12.37 0.45
N PHE A 65 8.69 -11.71 1.19
CA PHE A 65 7.75 -12.38 2.09
C PHE A 65 6.83 -13.36 1.34
N CYS A 66 6.29 -12.96 0.18
CA CYS A 66 5.38 -13.80 -0.60
C CYS A 66 6.10 -14.94 -1.33
N GLN A 67 7.37 -14.78 -1.67
CA GLN A 67 8.16 -15.78 -2.41
C GLN A 67 8.35 -17.12 -1.66
N GLU A 68 8.23 -17.14 -0.33
CA GLU A 68 8.30 -18.41 0.42
C GLU A 68 7.10 -19.33 0.13
N TYR A 69 5.91 -18.74 -0.15
CA TYR A 69 4.67 -19.48 -0.40
C TYR A 69 3.83 -18.79 -1.50
N PRO A 70 4.34 -18.71 -2.75
CA PRO A 70 3.79 -17.84 -3.79
C PRO A 70 2.39 -18.24 -4.26
N ASP A 71 1.96 -19.48 -4.02
CA ASP A 71 0.60 -19.94 -4.33
C ASP A 71 -0.43 -19.55 -3.26
N ARG A 72 0.03 -19.21 -2.05
CA ARG A 72 -0.82 -18.91 -0.88
C ARG A 72 -0.72 -17.44 -0.45
N LEU A 73 0.42 -16.80 -0.66
CA LEU A 73 0.70 -15.42 -0.29
C LEU A 73 0.86 -14.57 -1.55
N LYS A 74 0.07 -13.50 -1.65
CA LYS A 74 0.10 -12.56 -2.76
C LYS A 74 0.32 -11.15 -2.25
N GLY A 75 1.20 -10.39 -2.89
CA GLY A 75 1.43 -8.99 -2.56
C GLY A 75 0.42 -8.05 -3.24
N ILE A 76 0.12 -6.93 -2.58
CA ILE A 76 -0.49 -5.76 -3.23
C ILE A 76 0.49 -4.57 -3.23
N ALA A 77 0.67 -3.95 -4.40
CA ALA A 77 1.75 -2.99 -4.58
C ALA A 77 1.35 -1.65 -3.98
N MET A 78 2.16 -1.06 -3.11
CA MET A 78 1.97 0.34 -2.74
C MET A 78 2.37 1.22 -3.92
N VAL A 79 1.43 2.04 -4.41
CA VAL A 79 1.63 2.89 -5.59
C VAL A 79 1.48 4.36 -5.22
N ASN A 80 2.49 5.15 -5.57
CA ASN A 80 2.45 6.60 -5.44
C ASN A 80 1.62 7.21 -6.56
N VAL A 81 0.63 8.02 -6.21
CA VAL A 81 -0.25 8.73 -7.16
C VAL A 81 0.18 10.18 -7.40
N ASP A 82 1.20 10.68 -6.69
CA ASP A 82 1.69 12.04 -6.88
C ASP A 82 2.38 12.18 -8.23
N ASP A 83 3.24 11.22 -8.57
CA ASP A 83 3.85 11.05 -9.88
C ASP A 83 3.22 9.83 -10.55
N VAL A 84 2.24 10.08 -11.42
CA VAL A 84 1.48 9.05 -12.12
C VAL A 84 2.39 8.11 -12.93
N GLN A 85 3.44 8.64 -13.56
CA GLN A 85 4.34 7.84 -14.38
C GLN A 85 5.26 6.97 -13.53
N ALA A 86 5.75 7.48 -12.41
CA ALA A 86 6.48 6.67 -11.44
C ALA A 86 5.59 5.57 -10.85
N GLY A 87 4.33 5.89 -10.53
CA GLY A 87 3.35 4.93 -10.02
C GLY A 87 3.05 3.80 -11.02
N ILE A 88 2.89 4.11 -12.30
CA ILE A 88 2.71 3.11 -13.37
C ILE A 88 3.92 2.18 -13.46
N LYS A 89 5.14 2.74 -13.50
CA LYS A 89 6.37 1.94 -13.55
C LYS A 89 6.51 0.99 -12.36
N GLU A 90 6.15 1.46 -11.17
CA GLU A 90 6.20 0.64 -9.97
C GLU A 90 5.14 -0.46 -9.98
N MET A 91 3.93 -0.16 -10.47
CA MET A 91 2.87 -1.15 -10.68
C MET A 91 3.31 -2.24 -11.67
N GLU A 92 3.91 -1.86 -12.81
CA GLU A 92 4.48 -2.79 -13.79
C GLU A 92 5.59 -3.66 -13.19
N ARG A 93 6.46 -3.07 -12.37
CA ARG A 93 7.56 -3.78 -11.69
C ARG A 93 7.00 -4.83 -10.73
N CYS A 94 6.03 -4.46 -9.91
CA CYS A 94 5.41 -5.35 -8.94
C CYS A 94 4.60 -6.47 -9.62
N ALA A 95 3.91 -6.17 -10.73
CA ALA A 95 3.22 -7.19 -11.52
C ALA A 95 4.20 -8.28 -12.02
N LYS A 96 5.39 -7.89 -12.49
CA LYS A 96 6.47 -8.84 -12.86
C LYS A 96 7.00 -9.66 -11.68
N MET A 97 6.82 -9.17 -10.45
CA MET A 97 7.18 -9.87 -9.21
C MET A 97 6.04 -10.75 -8.65
N GLY A 98 4.90 -10.83 -9.34
CA GLY A 98 3.78 -11.69 -8.96
C GLY A 98 2.73 -11.02 -8.05
N PHE A 99 2.76 -9.69 -7.93
CA PHE A 99 1.72 -8.95 -7.22
C PHE A 99 0.38 -9.03 -7.97
N VAL A 100 -0.71 -9.09 -7.22
CA VAL A 100 -2.06 -9.33 -7.76
C VAL A 100 -2.94 -8.07 -7.77
N GLY A 101 -2.36 -6.93 -7.43
CA GLY A 101 -3.10 -5.68 -7.28
C GLY A 101 -2.18 -4.51 -7.00
N ALA A 102 -2.74 -3.31 -7.08
CA ALA A 102 -2.12 -2.07 -6.63
C ALA A 102 -2.99 -1.37 -5.59
N MET A 103 -2.40 -0.96 -4.48
CA MET A 103 -3.03 -0.13 -3.47
C MET A 103 -2.67 1.34 -3.70
N ILE A 104 -3.68 2.18 -3.77
CA ILE A 104 -3.55 3.65 -3.80
C ILE A 104 -4.26 4.24 -2.57
N THR A 105 -3.97 5.51 -2.30
CA THR A 105 -4.65 6.24 -1.23
C THR A 105 -6.17 6.30 -1.44
N ALA A 106 -6.95 6.24 -0.37
CA ALA A 106 -8.39 6.42 -0.42
C ALA A 106 -8.77 7.88 -0.68
N TYR A 107 -8.02 8.81 -0.09
CA TYR A 107 -8.18 10.24 -0.34
C TYR A 107 -6.99 10.77 -1.15
N PRO A 108 -7.23 11.30 -2.36
CA PRO A 108 -6.17 11.83 -3.20
C PRO A 108 -5.67 13.21 -2.70
N PRO A 109 -4.64 13.81 -3.32
CA PRO A 109 -4.22 15.17 -3.01
C PRO A 109 -5.37 16.19 -3.12
N GLU A 110 -5.34 17.25 -2.29
CA GLU A 110 -6.45 18.21 -2.09
C GLU A 110 -6.99 18.90 -3.36
N ASN A 111 -6.22 18.91 -4.44
CA ASN A 111 -6.61 19.51 -5.74
C ASN A 111 -6.52 18.54 -6.91
N ARG A 112 -6.42 17.23 -6.65
CA ARG A 112 -6.25 16.19 -7.68
C ARG A 112 -7.23 15.07 -7.39
N ALA A 113 -8.53 15.32 -7.56
CA ALA A 113 -9.53 14.29 -7.41
C ALA A 113 -9.31 13.14 -8.41
N PHE A 114 -9.70 11.91 -8.06
CA PHE A 114 -9.45 10.73 -8.88
C PHE A 114 -10.24 10.69 -10.20
N ASP A 115 -11.23 11.58 -10.37
CA ASP A 115 -11.94 11.83 -11.62
C ASP A 115 -11.22 12.83 -12.55
N SER A 116 -10.08 13.38 -12.12
CA SER A 116 -9.21 14.21 -12.96
C SER A 116 -8.59 13.41 -14.10
N ALA A 117 -8.54 14.02 -15.28
CA ALA A 117 -7.90 13.46 -16.48
C ALA A 117 -6.41 13.10 -16.27
N GLU A 118 -5.78 13.68 -15.25
CA GLU A 118 -4.39 13.38 -14.88
C GLU A 118 -4.17 11.91 -14.50
N TYR A 119 -5.19 11.24 -13.95
CA TYR A 119 -5.09 9.84 -13.53
C TYR A 119 -5.49 8.84 -14.62
N GLU A 120 -6.01 9.30 -15.76
CA GLU A 120 -6.37 8.42 -16.88
C GLU A 120 -5.23 7.49 -17.33
N PRO A 121 -3.96 7.93 -17.41
CA PRO A 121 -2.85 7.03 -17.71
C PRO A 121 -2.68 5.91 -16.67
N LEU A 122 -2.89 6.21 -15.38
CA LEU A 122 -2.83 5.20 -14.31
C LEU A 122 -3.97 4.18 -14.46
N TRP A 123 -5.16 4.67 -14.83
CA TRP A 123 -6.34 3.84 -15.02
C TRP A 123 -6.20 2.90 -16.22
N ALA A 124 -5.74 3.45 -17.34
CA ALA A 124 -5.45 2.71 -18.56
C ALA A 124 -4.37 1.66 -18.33
N ALA A 125 -3.25 2.01 -17.69
CA ALA A 125 -2.17 1.08 -17.40
C ALA A 125 -2.63 -0.10 -16.53
N ALA A 126 -3.39 0.15 -15.45
CA ALA A 126 -3.90 -0.95 -14.63
C ALA A 126 -4.91 -1.82 -15.38
N GLN A 127 -5.72 -1.25 -16.27
CA GLN A 127 -6.62 -2.02 -17.13
C GLN A 127 -5.84 -2.88 -18.12
N GLU A 128 -4.82 -2.34 -18.78
CA GLU A 128 -3.97 -3.06 -19.74
C GLU A 128 -3.22 -4.21 -19.07
N MET A 129 -2.81 -4.04 -17.81
CA MET A 129 -2.15 -5.08 -17.02
C MET A 129 -3.10 -6.08 -16.35
N ASP A 130 -4.42 -5.86 -16.42
CA ASP A 130 -5.43 -6.62 -15.65
C ASP A 130 -5.15 -6.61 -14.13
N ILE A 131 -4.69 -5.46 -13.61
CA ILE A 131 -4.35 -5.26 -12.20
C ILE A 131 -5.46 -4.47 -11.50
N PRO A 132 -6.16 -5.07 -10.52
CA PRO A 132 -7.15 -4.35 -9.73
C PRO A 132 -6.48 -3.29 -8.86
N ARG A 133 -7.16 -2.15 -8.72
CA ARG A 133 -6.74 -1.06 -7.84
C ARG A 133 -7.60 -1.05 -6.58
N SER A 134 -6.97 -1.02 -5.42
CA SER A 134 -7.61 -1.03 -4.11
C SER A 134 -7.39 0.31 -3.40
N LEU A 135 -8.48 0.94 -2.95
CA LEU A 135 -8.44 2.14 -2.13
C LEU A 135 -8.61 1.70 -0.67
N HIS A 136 -7.51 1.67 0.08
CA HIS A 136 -7.55 1.19 1.46
C HIS A 136 -7.93 2.31 2.44
N ALA A 137 -8.94 2.07 3.30
CA ALA A 137 -9.35 3.04 4.32
C ALA A 137 -8.18 3.46 5.22
N ALA A 138 -8.30 4.64 5.83
CA ALA A 138 -7.27 5.27 6.67
C ALA A 138 -5.97 5.70 5.93
N THR A 139 -5.99 5.74 4.60
CA THR A 139 -4.94 6.39 3.80
C THR A 139 -5.44 7.74 3.32
N ASN A 140 -4.66 8.79 3.61
CA ASN A 140 -4.95 10.13 3.16
C ASN A 140 -3.67 10.77 2.65
N ARG A 141 -3.72 11.26 1.40
CA ARG A 141 -2.61 11.99 0.82
C ARG A 141 -2.59 13.46 1.24
N SER A 142 -3.77 14.04 1.50
CA SER A 142 -3.91 15.37 2.07
C SER A 142 -3.55 15.37 3.56
N VAL A 143 -2.88 16.42 4.02
CA VAL A 143 -2.46 16.55 5.42
C VAL A 143 -3.69 16.86 6.26
N MET A 144 -4.18 15.89 7.03
CA MET A 144 -5.17 16.17 8.07
C MET A 144 -4.48 16.74 9.34
N PHE A 145 -3.73 17.83 9.16
CA PHE A 145 -3.35 18.73 10.24
C PHE A 145 -3.60 20.17 9.78
N SER A 146 -4.89 20.51 9.60
CA SER A 146 -5.29 21.88 9.92
C SER A 146 -5.12 22.01 11.44
N ALA A 147 -3.96 22.50 11.87
CA ALA A 147 -3.89 23.14 13.17
C ALA A 147 -4.99 24.20 13.14
N ALA A 148 -6.01 24.03 13.98
CA ALA A 148 -7.04 25.02 14.18
C ALA A 148 -6.34 26.36 14.35
N SER A 149 -6.49 27.23 13.35
CA SER A 149 -5.95 28.58 13.40
C SER A 149 -6.80 29.32 14.43
N THR A 150 -6.44 29.18 15.70
CA THR A 150 -6.94 30.04 16.76
C THR A 150 -6.39 31.43 16.45
N LYS A 151 -7.15 32.22 15.70
CA LYS A 151 -6.99 33.67 15.70
C LYS A 151 -7.28 34.14 17.12
N LEU A 152 -6.22 34.46 17.86
CA LEU A 152 -6.32 35.35 19.01
C LEU A 152 -6.50 36.76 18.43
N SER A 153 -7.72 37.29 18.58
CA SER A 153 -8.03 38.72 18.50
C SER A 153 -7.61 39.41 19.79
#